data_AF-A0AA88TZZ7-F1
#
_entry.id   AF-A0AA88TZZ7-F1
#
_cell.length_a   1.000
_cell.length_b   1.000
_cell.length_c   1.000
_cell.angle_alpha   90.00
_cell.angle_beta   90.00
_cell.angle_gamma   90.00
#
_symmetry.space_group_name_H-M   'P 1'
#
loop_
_entity.id
_entity.type
_entity.pdbx_description
1 polymer ?
#
loop_
_entity_poly.entity_id
_entity_poly.type
_entity_poly.pdbx_seq_one_letter_code
_entity_poly.pdbx_strand_id
1 'polypeptide(L)'
;MATTLCLIGGNGGHEFELTGKSNGASLHRMWVWVGPSEVKAVRAWLSDGRSETFGRPAGDYTEFEFQPGERITTLSLWGNGMGTRLGGIRFKTDHGRCGWDIDCMGFLFLEAIQSVVVSNVSYPTLNQMIPKVAVEEIKSVTFKNDTSVGQRQTVETSKKIIKTNSWSVSENISATFRVDVKAGIPGIAELSTGFSTTVGVENTYSRVYTSEKTETLSTNIDVPPGKKVDVDINIGRCSFDLPYTGTMIMTCKDGSVFSFQTEGQYKGITYTDIKVDTKESVI
;
A
#
# COMPACT_ATOMS: atom_id res chain seq x y z
N MET A 1 21.80 4.76 13.93
CA MET A 1 21.63 3.46 13.22
C MET A 1 20.15 3.17 13.20
N ALA A 2 19.59 2.64 12.12
CA ALA A 2 18.13 2.60 11.97
C ALA A 2 17.41 1.64 12.95
N THR A 3 18.17 0.84 13.70
CA THR A 3 17.66 0.00 14.79
C THR A 3 18.58 0.05 16.00
N THR A 4 17.98 0.06 17.20
CA THR A 4 18.67 -0.04 18.49
C THR A 4 18.36 -1.39 19.16
N LEU A 5 19.38 -2.01 19.75
CA LEU A 5 19.29 -3.24 20.53
C LEU A 5 20.06 -3.06 21.85
N CYS A 6 19.46 -3.45 22.97
CA CYS A 6 20.13 -3.46 24.28
C CYS A 6 19.90 -4.83 24.94
N LEU A 7 20.97 -5.62 25.08
CA LEU A 7 20.92 -6.93 25.72
C LEU A 7 21.21 -6.79 27.23
N ILE A 8 20.38 -7.42 28.06
CA ILE A 8 20.56 -7.50 29.52
C ILE A 8 20.44 -8.97 29.93
N GLY A 9 21.31 -9.42 30.83
CA GLY A 9 21.38 -10.81 31.31
C GLY A 9 22.81 -11.25 31.60
N GLY A 10 23.12 -12.53 31.34
CA GLY A 10 24.46 -13.10 31.50
C GLY A 10 25.08 -13.61 30.19
N ASN A 11 26.40 -13.83 30.21
CA ASN A 11 27.22 -14.14 29.03
C ASN A 11 27.23 -15.65 28.65
N GLY A 12 26.12 -16.37 28.83
CA GLY A 12 26.06 -17.82 28.62
C GLY A 12 24.85 -18.27 27.80
N GLY A 13 24.95 -19.45 27.19
CA GLY A 13 23.95 -20.00 26.27
C GLY A 13 24.45 -19.99 24.82
N HIS A 14 23.52 -19.86 23.88
CA HIS A 14 23.80 -19.69 22.45
C HIS A 14 23.10 -18.43 21.95
N GLU A 15 23.70 -17.76 20.97
CA GLU A 15 23.11 -16.60 20.29
C GLU A 15 21.89 -17.01 19.46
N PHE A 16 20.88 -16.13 19.39
CA PHE A 16 19.68 -16.32 18.60
C PHE A 16 19.16 -14.97 18.08
N GLU A 17 18.57 -14.94 16.88
CA GLU A 17 17.90 -13.74 16.35
C GLU A 17 16.62 -14.11 15.59
N LEU A 18 15.46 -13.62 16.06
CA LEU A 18 14.20 -13.61 15.31
C LEU A 18 13.74 -12.16 15.11
N THR A 19 14.00 -11.61 13.92
CA THR A 19 13.62 -10.23 13.57
C THR A 19 13.04 -10.12 12.16
N GLY A 20 12.34 -9.02 11.91
CA GLY A 20 11.89 -8.58 10.59
C GLY A 20 12.89 -7.67 9.87
N LYS A 21 14.19 -7.67 10.22
CA LYS A 21 15.21 -6.82 9.56
C LYS A 21 15.23 -6.97 8.02
N SER A 22 14.80 -8.11 7.49
CA SER A 22 14.78 -8.41 6.06
C SER A 22 13.51 -7.98 5.32
N ASN A 23 12.40 -7.72 6.03
CA ASN A 23 11.06 -7.58 5.42
C ASN A 23 10.08 -6.67 6.18
N GLY A 24 10.53 -5.96 7.22
CA GLY A 24 9.70 -5.07 8.03
C GLY A 24 8.72 -5.75 8.97
N ALA A 25 8.80 -7.08 9.17
CA ALA A 25 7.91 -7.78 10.08
C ALA A 25 8.10 -7.36 11.55
N SER A 26 7.01 -6.99 12.21
CA SER A 26 7.01 -6.60 13.63
C SER A 26 6.78 -7.81 14.54
N LEU A 27 7.13 -7.68 15.82
CA LEU A 27 6.65 -8.62 16.84
C LEU A 27 5.11 -8.50 16.93
N HIS A 28 4.41 -9.63 16.79
CA HIS A 28 2.95 -9.70 16.86
C HIS A 28 2.48 -10.40 18.15
N ARG A 29 3.20 -11.42 18.62
CA ARG A 29 2.88 -12.11 19.88
C ARG A 29 4.10 -12.64 20.60
N MET A 30 4.03 -12.71 21.92
CA MET A 30 4.97 -13.46 22.76
C MET A 30 4.22 -14.37 23.75
N TRP A 31 4.79 -15.54 24.02
CA TRP A 31 4.60 -16.30 25.25
C TRP A 31 5.90 -16.29 26.05
N VAL A 32 5.77 -16.24 27.36
CA VAL A 32 6.86 -16.24 28.34
C VAL A 32 6.58 -17.33 29.36
N TRP A 33 7.55 -18.18 29.63
CA TRP A 33 7.54 -19.02 30.84
C TRP A 33 8.31 -18.34 31.96
N VAL A 34 8.13 -18.74 33.22
CA VAL A 34 8.91 -18.20 34.33
C VAL A 34 9.52 -19.29 35.21
N GLY A 35 10.69 -18.98 35.78
CA GLY A 35 11.40 -19.79 36.75
C GLY A 35 11.53 -19.11 38.11
N PRO A 36 12.12 -19.79 39.12
CA PRO A 36 12.27 -19.21 40.45
C PRO A 36 13.24 -18.01 40.52
N SER A 37 14.15 -17.90 39.55
CA SER A 37 15.23 -16.89 39.50
C SER A 37 15.69 -16.54 38.07
N GLU A 38 14.87 -16.91 37.10
CA GLU A 38 15.16 -16.95 35.67
C GLU A 38 13.83 -17.12 34.93
N VAL A 39 13.82 -17.28 33.61
CA VAL A 39 12.58 -17.49 32.83
C VAL A 39 12.49 -18.84 32.16
N LYS A 40 13.63 -19.44 31.84
CA LYS A 40 13.79 -20.67 31.05
C LYS A 40 13.39 -20.55 29.58
N ALA A 41 12.33 -19.82 29.20
CA ALA A 41 11.86 -19.80 27.81
C ALA A 41 11.01 -18.62 27.32
N VAL A 42 11.10 -18.42 26.00
CA VAL A 42 10.37 -17.44 25.20
C VAL A 42 9.75 -18.18 24.01
N ARG A 43 8.55 -17.80 23.57
CA ARG A 43 8.10 -18.07 22.19
C ARG A 43 7.60 -16.78 21.56
N ALA A 44 8.14 -16.41 20.41
CA ALA A 44 7.77 -15.18 19.71
C ALA A 44 7.17 -15.49 18.34
N TRP A 45 6.21 -14.67 17.91
CA TRP A 45 5.61 -14.66 16.58
C TRP A 45 5.80 -13.28 15.94
N LEU A 46 6.26 -13.27 14.69
CA LEU A 46 6.34 -12.07 13.86
C LEU A 46 5.08 -11.91 13.00
N SER A 47 4.83 -10.69 12.53
CA SER A 47 3.68 -10.34 11.68
C SER A 47 3.68 -10.99 10.28
N ASP A 48 4.74 -11.72 9.92
CA ASP A 48 4.86 -12.51 8.69
C ASP A 48 4.55 -14.01 8.91
N GLY A 49 4.12 -14.38 10.13
CA GLY A 49 3.77 -15.75 10.50
C GLY A 49 4.95 -16.60 10.98
N ARG A 50 6.22 -16.12 10.90
CA ARG A 50 7.36 -16.82 11.51
C ARG A 50 7.18 -16.89 13.03
N SER A 51 7.46 -18.04 13.63
CA SER A 51 7.49 -18.19 15.09
C SER A 51 8.60 -19.13 15.53
N GLU A 52 9.27 -18.80 16.63
CA GLU A 52 10.36 -19.60 17.19
C GLU A 52 10.30 -19.62 18.72
N THR A 53 10.86 -20.67 19.33
CA THR A 53 10.90 -20.85 20.78
C THR A 53 12.35 -20.92 21.25
N PHE A 54 12.73 -20.01 22.14
CA PHE A 54 14.07 -19.92 22.71
C PHE A 54 14.06 -20.44 24.15
N GLY A 55 15.12 -21.15 24.54
CA GLY A 55 15.20 -21.80 25.85
C GLY A 55 14.41 -23.11 25.93
N ARG A 56 13.89 -23.45 27.11
CA ARG A 56 13.15 -24.70 27.40
C ARG A 56 11.89 -24.44 28.25
N PRO A 57 10.69 -24.42 27.63
CA PRO A 57 9.42 -24.24 28.33
C PRO A 57 9.21 -25.20 29.50
N ALA A 58 8.76 -24.68 30.66
CA ALA A 58 8.39 -25.49 31.81
C ALA A 58 7.47 -24.70 32.77
N GLY A 59 6.29 -25.25 33.05
CA GLY A 59 5.21 -24.58 33.79
C GLY A 59 4.26 -23.81 32.87
N ASP A 60 3.42 -22.97 33.46
CA ASP A 60 2.51 -22.08 32.75
C ASP A 60 3.25 -20.92 32.05
N TYR A 61 2.56 -20.23 31.14
CA TYR A 61 3.10 -19.06 30.45
C TYR A 61 2.21 -17.82 30.61
N THR A 62 2.84 -16.64 30.54
CA THR A 62 2.17 -15.36 30.29
C THR A 62 2.15 -15.10 28.79
N GLU A 63 1.01 -14.68 28.26
CA GLU A 63 0.83 -14.34 26.83
C GLU A 63 0.64 -12.83 26.66
N PHE A 64 1.23 -12.28 25.59
CA PHE A 64 0.89 -10.95 25.10
C PHE A 64 0.81 -10.94 23.58
N GLU A 65 -0.38 -10.67 23.04
CA GLU A 65 -0.62 -10.42 21.63
C GLU A 65 -0.84 -8.91 21.37
N PHE A 66 -0.09 -8.35 20.43
CA PHE A 66 -0.15 -6.95 20.00
C PHE A 66 -1.25 -6.76 18.96
N GLN A 67 -2.06 -5.72 19.13
CA GLN A 67 -3.01 -5.27 18.11
C GLN A 67 -2.28 -4.57 16.94
N PRO A 68 -2.83 -4.55 15.72
CA PRO A 68 -2.21 -3.84 14.59
C PRO A 68 -1.98 -2.36 14.90
N GLY A 69 -0.72 -1.93 14.89
CA GLY A 69 -0.31 -0.56 15.24
C GLY A 69 -0.03 -0.31 16.72
N GLU A 70 -0.24 -1.29 17.61
CA GLU A 70 0.14 -1.20 19.02
C GLU A 70 1.67 -1.25 19.19
N ARG A 71 2.24 -0.27 19.88
CA ARG A 71 3.70 -0.15 20.07
C ARG A 71 4.08 -0.14 21.54
N ILE A 72 5.26 -0.66 21.85
CA ILE A 72 5.91 -0.47 23.16
C ILE A 72 6.29 1.02 23.31
N THR A 73 5.85 1.65 24.40
CA THR A 73 6.16 3.04 24.78
C THR A 73 7.22 3.15 25.86
N THR A 74 7.31 2.13 26.73
CA THR A 74 8.39 1.98 27.70
C THR A 74 8.79 0.52 27.78
N LEU A 75 10.09 0.23 27.83
CA LEU A 75 10.64 -1.09 28.14
C LEU A 75 11.53 -0.98 29.39
N SER A 76 11.55 -2.05 30.19
CA SER A 76 12.51 -2.30 31.27
C SER A 76 12.91 -3.77 31.22
N LEU A 77 14.16 -4.03 31.59
CA LEU A 77 14.81 -5.34 31.54
C LEU A 77 15.64 -5.47 32.83
N TRP A 78 15.52 -6.57 33.58
CA TRP A 78 16.23 -6.76 34.84
C TRP A 78 17.05 -8.05 34.86
N GLY A 79 18.34 -7.94 35.21
CA GLY A 79 19.16 -9.09 35.58
C GLY A 79 18.57 -9.82 36.80
N ASN A 80 18.83 -11.12 36.95
CA ASN A 80 18.37 -11.95 38.05
C ASN A 80 19.06 -11.69 39.41
N GLY A 81 19.51 -10.45 39.65
CA GLY A 81 20.38 -10.07 40.77
C GLY A 81 21.82 -10.60 40.67
N MET A 82 22.02 -11.77 40.07
CA MET A 82 23.32 -12.47 39.98
C MET A 82 24.11 -12.19 38.69
N GLY A 83 23.53 -11.49 37.71
CA GLY A 83 24.17 -11.21 36.41
C GLY A 83 24.40 -12.47 35.55
N THR A 84 23.74 -13.59 35.89
CA THR A 84 23.85 -14.87 35.16
C THR A 84 22.68 -15.11 34.22
N ARG A 85 21.54 -14.47 34.49
CA ARG A 85 20.34 -14.41 33.66
C ARG A 85 19.73 -13.00 33.77
N LEU A 86 18.85 -12.67 32.84
CA LEU A 86 17.71 -11.78 33.02
C LEU A 86 16.68 -12.55 33.87
N GLY A 87 15.91 -11.84 34.69
CA GLY A 87 14.83 -12.37 35.51
C GLY A 87 13.65 -11.41 35.49
N GLY A 88 13.49 -10.66 34.40
CA GLY A 88 12.54 -9.56 34.33
C GLY A 88 12.47 -8.86 32.98
N ILE A 89 11.26 -8.68 32.47
CA ILE A 89 10.84 -7.75 31.41
C ILE A 89 9.71 -6.93 32.00
N ARG A 90 9.60 -5.67 31.60
CA ARG A 90 8.31 -4.99 31.64
C ARG A 90 8.20 -4.05 30.49
N PHE A 91 7.11 -4.13 29.76
CA PHE A 91 6.75 -3.07 28.83
C PHE A 91 5.41 -2.45 29.18
N LYS A 92 5.19 -1.25 28.65
CA LYS A 92 3.87 -0.65 28.46
C LYS A 92 3.68 -0.43 26.97
N THR A 93 2.46 -0.58 26.48
CA THR A 93 2.10 -0.17 25.13
C THR A 93 1.48 1.22 25.09
N ASP A 94 1.34 1.81 23.90
CA ASP A 94 0.52 3.01 23.68
C ASP A 94 -0.98 2.78 23.91
N HIS A 95 -1.39 1.51 23.97
CA HIS A 95 -2.71 1.06 24.41
C HIS A 95 -2.78 0.75 25.93
N GLY A 96 -1.71 1.05 26.69
CA GLY A 96 -1.68 0.97 28.16
C GLY A 96 -1.51 -0.43 28.77
N ARG A 97 -1.36 -1.48 27.95
CA ARG A 97 -1.23 -2.88 28.38
C ARG A 97 0.22 -3.20 28.79
N CYS A 98 0.45 -4.25 29.60
CA CYS A 98 1.78 -4.62 30.11
C CYS A 98 1.98 -6.14 30.28
N GLY A 99 3.23 -6.56 30.51
CA GLY A 99 3.66 -7.96 30.65
C GLY A 99 5.08 -8.10 31.24
N TRP A 100 5.59 -9.34 31.24
CA TRP A 100 6.73 -9.92 32.00
C TRP A 100 7.23 -11.16 31.20
N ASP A 101 8.44 -11.77 31.18
CA ASP A 101 9.81 -11.70 31.74
C ASP A 101 10.73 -12.61 30.86
N ILE A 102 12.07 -12.43 30.72
CA ILE A 102 12.98 -13.34 29.92
C ILE A 102 14.37 -13.60 30.61
N ASP A 103 15.21 -14.55 30.12
CA ASP A 103 16.56 -14.97 30.60
C ASP A 103 17.80 -14.26 30.01
N CYS A 104 17.70 -13.72 28.80
CA CYS A 104 18.52 -12.61 28.29
C CYS A 104 17.95 -12.22 26.93
N MET A 105 17.40 -11.01 26.82
CA MET A 105 16.82 -10.54 25.56
C MET A 105 16.80 -9.03 25.52
N GLY A 106 17.22 -8.47 24.39
CA GLY A 106 16.89 -7.12 23.99
C GLY A 106 15.78 -7.14 22.96
N PHE A 107 14.86 -6.19 23.03
CA PHE A 107 13.99 -5.90 21.91
C PHE A 107 14.78 -5.07 20.90
N LEU A 108 14.80 -5.50 19.64
CA LEU A 108 15.25 -4.66 18.54
C LEU A 108 14.15 -3.65 18.23
N PHE A 109 14.40 -2.38 18.48
CA PHE A 109 13.50 -1.30 18.07
C PHE A 109 13.99 -0.67 16.77
N LEU A 110 13.05 -0.40 15.87
CA LEU A 110 13.24 0.55 14.78
C LEU A 110 13.34 1.96 15.39
N GLU A 111 14.33 2.74 14.97
CA GLU A 111 14.53 4.09 15.50
C GLU A 111 13.38 5.03 15.13
N ALA A 112 13.28 6.16 15.85
CA ALA A 112 12.17 7.08 15.74
C ALA A 112 11.97 7.59 14.29
N ILE A 113 10.97 7.05 13.59
CA ILE A 113 10.74 7.32 12.16
C ILE A 113 10.31 8.77 11.89
N GLN A 114 10.83 9.31 10.78
CA GLN A 114 10.49 10.60 10.17
C GLN A 114 9.54 10.42 8.97
N SER A 115 9.78 9.43 8.11
CA SER A 115 8.95 9.14 6.94
C SER A 115 9.02 7.67 6.50
N VAL A 116 7.96 7.19 5.83
CA VAL A 116 7.88 5.87 5.22
C VAL A 116 7.39 6.00 3.79
N VAL A 117 8.21 5.57 2.83
CA VAL A 117 7.93 5.69 1.38
C VAL A 117 8.16 4.36 0.69
N VAL A 118 7.20 3.90 -0.12
CA VAL A 118 7.46 2.85 -1.12
C VAL A 118 7.99 3.51 -2.39
N SER A 119 9.20 3.16 -2.81
CA SER A 119 9.86 3.64 -4.04
C SER A 119 10.11 2.49 -5.01
N ASN A 120 10.59 2.79 -6.22
CA ASN A 120 11.04 1.81 -7.21
C ASN A 120 9.88 0.87 -7.65
N VAL A 121 8.66 1.41 -7.69
CA VAL A 121 7.44 0.62 -7.96
C VAL A 121 7.41 0.13 -9.39
N SER A 122 7.21 -1.17 -9.57
CA SER A 122 7.04 -1.86 -10.85
C SER A 122 5.76 -2.70 -10.84
N TYR A 123 5.17 -2.91 -12.01
CA TYR A 123 3.93 -3.67 -12.22
C TYR A 123 4.21 -4.84 -13.19
N PRO A 124 4.74 -5.98 -12.72
CA PRO A 124 5.39 -6.97 -13.59
C PRO A 124 4.50 -7.56 -14.70
N THR A 125 3.19 -7.64 -14.47
CA THR A 125 2.22 -8.20 -15.41
C THR A 125 1.50 -7.15 -16.27
N LEU A 126 1.78 -5.84 -16.11
CA LEU A 126 1.06 -4.77 -16.79
C LEU A 126 1.09 -4.94 -18.33
N ASN A 127 2.28 -5.21 -18.88
CA ASN A 127 2.49 -5.40 -20.33
C ASN A 127 1.84 -6.68 -20.89
N GLN A 128 1.29 -7.55 -20.03
CA GLN A 128 0.54 -8.75 -20.39
C GLN A 128 -0.97 -8.57 -20.18
N MET A 129 -1.40 -7.46 -19.57
CA MET A 129 -2.80 -7.16 -19.32
C MET A 129 -3.49 -6.61 -20.57
N ILE A 130 -4.64 -7.20 -20.93
CA ILE A 130 -5.56 -6.61 -21.91
C ILE A 130 -6.53 -5.68 -21.15
N PRO A 131 -6.55 -4.36 -21.40
CA PRO A 131 -7.44 -3.44 -20.69
C PRO A 131 -8.92 -3.76 -20.94
N LYS A 132 -9.67 -3.99 -19.86
CA LYS A 132 -11.14 -4.14 -19.91
C LYS A 132 -11.78 -2.77 -19.71
N VAL A 133 -11.89 -2.03 -20.81
CA VAL A 133 -12.52 -0.71 -20.84
C VAL A 133 -14.04 -0.86 -20.96
N ALA A 134 -14.77 -0.40 -19.95
CA ALA A 134 -16.23 -0.25 -20.01
C ALA A 134 -16.57 1.12 -20.60
N VAL A 135 -17.47 1.17 -21.58
CA VAL A 135 -17.93 2.44 -22.17
C VAL A 135 -19.03 3.04 -21.29
N GLU A 136 -18.84 4.28 -20.84
CA GLU A 136 -19.87 5.12 -20.26
C GLU A 136 -20.36 6.13 -21.29
N GLU A 137 -21.65 6.11 -21.64
CA GLU A 137 -22.27 7.19 -22.38
C GLU A 137 -22.29 8.48 -21.54
N ILE A 138 -21.99 9.62 -22.16
CA ILE A 138 -22.11 10.95 -21.56
C ILE A 138 -23.31 11.69 -22.16
N LYS A 139 -23.49 11.61 -23.49
CA LYS A 139 -24.50 12.37 -24.23
C LYS A 139 -24.67 11.82 -25.65
N SER A 140 -25.89 11.43 -26.02
CA SER A 140 -26.30 11.23 -27.42
C SER A 140 -27.14 12.41 -27.93
N VAL A 141 -26.97 12.82 -29.20
CA VAL A 141 -27.78 13.85 -29.86
C VAL A 141 -27.84 13.66 -31.38
N THR A 142 -29.04 13.77 -31.97
CA THR A 142 -29.24 13.79 -33.44
C THR A 142 -29.42 15.22 -33.95
N PHE A 143 -28.65 15.60 -34.96
CA PHE A 143 -28.89 16.79 -35.77
C PHE A 143 -29.53 16.42 -37.10
N LYS A 144 -30.43 17.26 -37.63
CA LYS A 144 -31.03 17.15 -38.96
C LYS A 144 -30.80 18.42 -39.75
N ASN A 145 -30.56 18.28 -41.05
CA ASN A 145 -30.44 19.41 -41.97
C ASN A 145 -31.33 19.18 -43.19
N ASP A 146 -32.59 19.60 -43.08
CA ASP A 146 -33.59 19.57 -44.16
C ASP A 146 -33.34 20.65 -45.25
N THR A 147 -32.21 21.38 -45.19
CA THR A 147 -31.88 22.45 -46.13
C THR A 147 -30.91 21.99 -47.23
N SER A 148 -30.79 22.79 -48.29
CA SER A 148 -29.85 22.55 -49.41
C SER A 148 -28.40 23.00 -49.15
N VAL A 149 -28.06 23.45 -47.94
CA VAL A 149 -26.74 24.02 -47.58
C VAL A 149 -26.20 23.32 -46.34
N GLY A 150 -24.90 23.04 -46.29
CA GLY A 150 -24.28 22.39 -45.13
C GLY A 150 -24.38 23.25 -43.87
N GLN A 151 -24.72 22.63 -42.74
CA GLN A 151 -24.75 23.28 -41.43
C GLN A 151 -23.58 22.81 -40.57
N ARG A 152 -23.20 23.61 -39.56
CA ARG A 152 -22.23 23.25 -38.53
C ARG A 152 -22.84 23.50 -37.16
N GLN A 153 -22.79 22.49 -36.28
CA GLN A 153 -23.41 22.49 -34.96
C GLN A 153 -22.35 22.27 -33.89
N THR A 154 -22.26 23.14 -32.89
CA THR A 154 -21.29 22.99 -31.79
C THR A 154 -21.91 22.12 -30.69
N VAL A 155 -21.21 21.06 -30.29
CA VAL A 155 -21.62 20.16 -29.21
C VAL A 155 -20.65 20.28 -28.04
N GLU A 156 -21.16 20.80 -26.93
CA GLU A 156 -20.41 20.90 -25.68
C GLU A 156 -20.87 19.82 -24.69
N THR A 157 -19.94 19.33 -23.88
CA THR A 157 -20.19 18.35 -22.82
C THR A 157 -19.20 18.50 -21.67
N SER A 158 -19.56 17.93 -20.52
CA SER A 158 -18.64 17.76 -19.39
C SER A 158 -18.99 16.51 -18.57
N LYS A 159 -17.96 15.89 -17.98
CA LYS A 159 -18.09 14.68 -17.16
C LYS A 159 -17.14 14.80 -15.96
N LYS A 160 -17.68 14.73 -14.75
CA LYS A 160 -16.86 14.51 -13.56
C LYS A 160 -16.36 13.07 -13.56
N ILE A 161 -15.06 12.89 -13.51
CA ILE A 161 -14.39 11.59 -13.36
C ILE A 161 -13.66 11.53 -12.01
N ILE A 162 -13.56 10.31 -11.46
CA ILE A 162 -12.92 10.04 -10.17
C ILE A 162 -11.88 8.95 -10.39
N LYS A 163 -10.61 9.34 -10.52
CA LYS A 163 -9.50 8.39 -10.67
C LYS A 163 -9.04 7.94 -9.28
N THR A 164 -8.91 6.64 -9.05
CA THR A 164 -8.51 6.07 -7.75
C THR A 164 -7.26 5.22 -7.89
N ASN A 165 -6.48 5.15 -6.83
CA ASN A 165 -5.23 4.41 -6.74
C ASN A 165 -5.07 3.86 -5.32
N SER A 166 -4.69 2.60 -5.19
CA SER A 166 -4.42 1.96 -3.91
C SER A 166 -3.31 0.93 -4.06
N TRP A 167 -2.29 1.04 -3.22
CA TRP A 167 -1.25 0.02 -3.08
C TRP A 167 -1.47 -0.71 -1.74
N SER A 168 -1.56 -2.04 -1.77
CA SER A 168 -1.66 -2.84 -0.54
C SER A 168 -0.31 -2.91 0.16
N VAL A 169 -0.27 -2.56 1.44
CA VAL A 169 0.90 -2.74 2.32
C VAL A 169 0.46 -3.63 3.47
N SER A 170 1.36 -4.40 4.07
CA SER A 170 1.05 -5.27 5.22
C SER A 170 0.37 -4.47 6.34
N GLU A 171 -0.68 -5.05 6.93
CA GLU A 171 -1.59 -4.37 7.85
C GLU A 171 -0.85 -3.65 8.99
N ASN A 172 0.02 -4.36 9.71
CA ASN A 172 0.82 -3.82 10.81
C ASN A 172 1.63 -2.57 10.43
N ILE A 173 2.27 -2.54 9.25
CA ILE A 173 2.98 -1.35 8.76
C ILE A 173 1.99 -0.22 8.47
N SER A 174 0.86 -0.51 7.81
CA SER A 174 -0.13 0.49 7.41
C SER A 174 -0.95 1.06 8.59
N ALA A 175 -1.03 0.34 9.70
CA ALA A 175 -1.62 0.79 10.96
C ALA A 175 -0.62 1.61 11.80
N THR A 176 0.67 1.23 11.76
CA THR A 176 1.74 1.92 12.52
C THR A 176 2.19 3.23 11.86
N PHE A 177 2.22 3.29 10.53
CA PHE A 177 2.83 4.37 9.76
C PHE A 177 1.93 4.90 8.67
N ARG A 178 1.94 6.23 8.49
CA ARG A 178 1.54 6.84 7.22
C ARG A 178 2.57 6.43 6.16
N VAL A 179 2.13 5.67 5.17
CA VAL A 179 2.93 5.29 4.01
C VAL A 179 2.51 6.16 2.82
N ASP A 180 3.48 6.88 2.25
CA ASP A 180 3.34 7.51 0.94
C ASP A 180 4.05 6.62 -0.12
N VAL A 181 3.72 6.78 -1.40
CA VAL A 181 4.15 5.91 -2.51
C VAL A 181 4.69 6.78 -3.64
N LYS A 182 5.95 6.54 -4.02
CA LYS A 182 6.65 7.21 -5.11
C LYS A 182 6.67 6.25 -6.32
N ALA A 183 5.78 6.52 -7.27
CA ALA A 183 5.48 5.61 -8.38
C ALA A 183 4.94 6.35 -9.60
N GLY A 184 5.05 5.73 -10.78
CA GLY A 184 4.16 6.02 -11.89
C GLY A 184 2.81 5.31 -11.71
N ILE A 185 1.71 5.94 -12.14
CA ILE A 185 0.36 5.36 -12.10
C ILE A 185 0.05 4.65 -13.44
N PRO A 186 -0.44 3.41 -13.44
CA PRO A 186 -0.95 2.74 -14.63
C PRO A 186 -2.07 3.52 -15.34
N GLY A 187 -1.89 3.71 -16.64
CA GLY A 187 -2.81 4.40 -17.54
C GLY A 187 -3.27 3.51 -18.69
N ILE A 188 -4.21 4.03 -19.47
CA ILE A 188 -4.67 3.43 -20.73
C ILE A 188 -4.50 4.43 -21.87
N ALA A 189 -4.18 3.94 -23.06
CA ALA A 189 -4.15 4.73 -24.29
C ALA A 189 -4.86 3.98 -25.42
N GLU A 190 -5.69 4.68 -26.18
CA GLU A 190 -6.36 4.14 -27.38
C GLU A 190 -5.40 4.14 -28.57
N LEU A 191 -5.40 3.05 -29.33
CA LEU A 191 -4.63 2.80 -30.54
C LEU A 191 -5.58 2.34 -31.64
N SER A 192 -5.13 2.39 -32.90
CA SER A 192 -5.91 1.90 -34.05
C SER A 192 -6.30 0.41 -33.99
N THR A 193 -5.67 -0.36 -33.10
CA THR A 193 -5.91 -1.80 -32.87
C THR A 193 -6.60 -2.12 -31.54
N GLY A 194 -6.99 -1.13 -30.74
CA GLY A 194 -7.64 -1.32 -29.43
C GLY A 194 -6.99 -0.49 -28.32
N PHE A 195 -6.98 -1.00 -27.09
CA PHE A 195 -6.40 -0.29 -25.94
C PHE A 195 -5.05 -0.88 -25.51
N SER A 196 -4.14 -0.01 -25.10
CA SER A 196 -2.83 -0.35 -24.54
C SER A 196 -2.67 0.18 -23.12
N THR A 197 -1.83 -0.47 -22.32
CA THR A 197 -1.45 -0.02 -20.98
C THR A 197 -0.23 0.89 -21.03
N THR A 198 -0.21 1.95 -20.22
CA THR A 198 0.95 2.82 -20.02
C THR A 198 1.27 2.97 -18.54
N VAL A 199 2.43 3.54 -18.21
CA VAL A 199 2.77 4.01 -16.85
C VAL A 199 3.03 5.50 -16.93
N GLY A 200 2.33 6.29 -16.11
CA GLY A 200 2.52 7.74 -16.03
C GLY A 200 3.85 8.14 -15.41
N VAL A 201 4.19 9.43 -15.53
CA VAL A 201 5.39 10.02 -14.90
C VAL A 201 5.36 9.77 -13.38
N GLU A 202 6.52 9.44 -12.81
CA GLU A 202 6.67 9.16 -11.38
C GLU A 202 6.36 10.41 -10.53
N ASN A 203 5.54 10.24 -9.49
CA ASN A 203 5.28 11.27 -8.49
C ASN A 203 4.98 10.61 -7.13
N THR A 204 4.85 11.41 -6.07
CA THR A 204 4.54 10.95 -4.71
C THR A 204 3.04 11.07 -4.43
N TYR A 205 2.43 9.97 -3.99
CA TYR A 205 1.01 9.83 -3.66
C TYR A 205 0.83 9.27 -2.25
N SER A 206 -0.36 9.40 -1.65
CA SER A 206 -0.72 8.62 -0.46
C SER A 206 -1.04 7.17 -0.85
N ARG A 207 -0.78 6.19 0.04
CA ARG A 207 -1.03 4.74 -0.20
C ARG A 207 -2.44 4.44 -0.75
N VAL A 208 -3.44 5.22 -0.33
CA VAL A 208 -4.74 5.32 -0.99
C VAL A 208 -4.85 6.76 -1.48
N TYR A 209 -5.08 6.96 -2.77
CA TYR A 209 -5.14 8.27 -3.42
C TYR A 209 -6.30 8.34 -4.41
N THR A 210 -7.09 9.40 -4.30
CA THR A 210 -8.20 9.70 -5.20
C THR A 210 -8.02 11.10 -5.76
N SER A 211 -8.21 11.26 -7.07
CA SER A 211 -8.26 12.56 -7.72
C SER A 211 -9.57 12.70 -8.50
N GLU A 212 -10.21 13.85 -8.33
CA GLU A 212 -11.40 14.22 -9.08
C GLU A 212 -11.02 15.26 -10.14
N LYS A 213 -11.54 15.10 -11.36
CA LYS A 213 -11.40 16.10 -12.43
C LYS A 213 -12.72 16.17 -13.21
N THR A 214 -13.08 17.37 -13.65
CA THR A 214 -14.11 17.52 -14.69
C THR A 214 -13.40 17.52 -16.03
N GLU A 215 -13.62 16.48 -16.84
CA GLU A 215 -13.25 16.52 -18.25
C GLU A 215 -14.32 17.30 -19.02
N THR A 216 -13.90 18.11 -19.98
CA THR A 216 -14.77 18.91 -20.84
C THR A 216 -14.39 18.67 -22.29
N LEU A 217 -15.38 18.73 -23.19
CA LEU A 217 -15.14 18.69 -24.63
C LEU A 217 -16.13 19.62 -25.33
N SER A 218 -15.62 20.39 -26.29
CA SER A 218 -16.40 21.18 -27.24
C SER A 218 -15.93 20.80 -28.64
N THR A 219 -16.86 20.38 -29.49
CA THR A 219 -16.57 19.91 -30.86
C THR A 219 -17.56 20.50 -31.86
N ASN A 220 -17.16 20.61 -33.13
CA ASN A 220 -18.01 21.10 -34.20
C ASN A 220 -18.37 19.96 -35.14
N ILE A 221 -19.67 19.66 -35.24
CA ILE A 221 -20.23 18.61 -36.08
C ILE A 221 -20.76 19.24 -37.36
N ASP A 222 -20.26 18.79 -38.50
CA ASP A 222 -20.76 19.18 -39.82
C ASP A 222 -21.94 18.29 -40.22
N VAL A 223 -23.05 18.91 -40.63
CA VAL A 223 -24.33 18.24 -40.93
C VAL A 223 -24.69 18.52 -42.40
N PRO A 224 -24.47 17.56 -43.33
CA PRO A 224 -24.63 17.81 -44.77
C PRO A 224 -26.09 18.07 -45.20
N PRO A 225 -26.31 18.69 -46.38
CA PRO A 225 -27.64 18.92 -46.95
C PRO A 225 -28.47 17.63 -47.06
N GLY A 226 -29.72 17.66 -46.60
CA GLY A 226 -30.64 16.52 -46.68
C GLY A 226 -30.22 15.30 -45.84
N LYS A 227 -29.34 15.47 -44.85
CA LYS A 227 -28.85 14.41 -43.97
C LYS A 227 -29.18 14.66 -42.50
N LYS A 228 -29.18 13.57 -41.73
CA LYS A 228 -29.10 13.59 -40.27
C LYS A 228 -27.78 13.01 -39.81
N VAL A 229 -27.25 13.53 -38.72
CA VAL A 229 -26.03 13.04 -38.07
C VAL A 229 -26.37 12.74 -36.63
N ASP A 230 -26.31 11.47 -36.27
CA ASP A 230 -26.35 11.02 -34.88
C ASP A 230 -24.93 11.18 -34.28
N VAL A 231 -24.85 11.70 -33.05
CA VAL A 231 -23.60 12.05 -32.36
C VAL A 231 -23.63 11.44 -30.97
N ASP A 232 -22.81 10.42 -30.75
CA ASP A 232 -22.68 9.72 -29.47
C ASP A 232 -21.36 10.12 -28.81
N ILE A 233 -21.44 10.63 -27.58
CA ILE A 233 -20.28 11.09 -26.81
C ILE A 233 -20.07 10.16 -25.62
N ASN A 234 -18.89 9.56 -25.58
CA ASN A 234 -18.55 8.41 -24.75
C ASN A 234 -17.25 8.64 -23.96
N ILE A 235 -17.06 7.91 -22.87
CA ILE A 235 -15.76 7.80 -22.19
C ILE A 235 -15.51 6.37 -21.73
N GLY A 236 -14.30 5.87 -21.95
CA GLY A 236 -13.88 4.55 -21.49
C GLY A 236 -13.40 4.58 -20.05
N ARG A 237 -13.95 3.75 -19.18
CA ARG A 237 -13.49 3.53 -17.80
C ARG A 237 -12.79 2.17 -17.69
N CYS A 238 -11.57 2.14 -17.16
CA CYS A 238 -10.81 0.91 -16.91
C CYS A 238 -10.52 0.73 -15.42
N SER A 239 -10.56 -0.52 -14.96
CA SER A 239 -10.15 -0.90 -13.62
C SER A 239 -8.88 -1.76 -13.69
N PHE A 240 -7.89 -1.43 -12.87
CA PHE A 240 -6.68 -2.22 -12.65
C PHE A 240 -6.80 -3.03 -11.36
N ASP A 241 -6.29 -4.25 -11.41
CA ASP A 241 -6.08 -5.15 -10.27
C ASP A 241 -4.83 -5.96 -10.63
N LEU A 242 -3.66 -5.54 -10.12
CA LEU A 242 -2.35 -5.92 -10.64
C LEU A 242 -1.33 -6.13 -9.52
N PRO A 243 -0.49 -7.19 -9.57
CA PRO A 243 0.65 -7.30 -8.66
C PRO A 243 1.63 -6.15 -8.91
N TYR A 244 2.20 -5.63 -7.83
CA TYR A 244 3.30 -4.67 -7.85
C TYR A 244 4.44 -5.13 -6.94
N THR A 245 5.66 -4.70 -7.28
CA THR A 245 6.86 -4.84 -6.45
C THR A 245 7.47 -3.47 -6.21
N GLY A 246 8.17 -3.26 -5.10
CA GLY A 246 8.92 -2.03 -4.83
C GLY A 246 9.86 -2.16 -3.64
N THR A 247 10.55 -1.08 -3.31
CA THR A 247 11.39 -0.98 -2.11
C THR A 247 10.69 -0.14 -1.06
N MET A 248 10.43 -0.70 0.12
CA MET A 248 10.02 0.07 1.29
C MET A 248 11.24 0.79 1.86
N ILE A 249 11.11 2.09 2.11
CA ILE A 249 12.17 2.94 2.67
C ILE A 249 11.61 3.67 3.89
N MET A 250 12.18 3.39 5.06
CA MET A 250 11.85 4.00 6.34
C MET A 250 13.03 4.86 6.80
N THR A 251 12.84 6.18 6.82
CA THR A 251 13.89 7.13 7.25
C THR A 251 13.68 7.51 8.70
N CYS A 252 14.72 7.32 9.51
CA CYS A 252 14.75 7.65 10.94
C CYS A 252 15.11 9.13 11.15
N LYS A 253 14.73 9.69 12.31
CA LYS A 253 15.04 11.09 12.68
C LYS A 253 16.54 11.37 12.91
N ASP A 254 17.37 10.34 13.07
CA ASP A 254 18.84 10.45 13.08
C ASP A 254 19.44 10.51 11.65
N GLY A 255 18.58 10.46 10.61
CA GLY A 255 18.98 10.41 9.20
C GLY A 255 19.37 9.02 8.69
N SER A 256 19.36 7.99 9.55
CA SER A 256 19.63 6.61 9.11
C SER A 256 18.39 5.97 8.47
N VAL A 257 18.61 4.97 7.63
CA VAL A 257 17.57 4.38 6.77
C VAL A 257 17.47 2.88 7.02
N PHE A 258 16.25 2.39 7.13
CA PHE A 258 15.89 0.98 7.09
C PHE A 258 15.10 0.70 5.81
N SER A 259 15.46 -0.33 5.03
CA SER A 259 14.79 -0.62 3.77
C SER A 259 14.80 -2.10 3.41
N PHE A 260 13.78 -2.52 2.67
CA PHE A 260 13.56 -3.91 2.25
C PHE A 260 12.70 -3.97 0.99
N GLN A 261 12.72 -5.11 0.28
CA GLN A 261 11.82 -5.34 -0.85
C GLN A 261 10.42 -5.68 -0.35
N THR A 262 9.39 -5.15 -1.03
CA THR A 262 7.98 -5.36 -0.71
C THR A 262 7.20 -5.66 -1.98
N GLU A 263 6.15 -6.47 -1.85
CA GLU A 263 5.21 -6.80 -2.92
C GLU A 263 3.77 -6.63 -2.43
N GLY A 264 2.82 -6.57 -3.37
CA GLY A 264 1.41 -6.42 -3.05
C GLY A 264 0.54 -6.30 -4.30
N GLN A 265 -0.72 -5.94 -4.12
CA GLN A 265 -1.67 -5.61 -5.18
C GLN A 265 -1.83 -4.09 -5.30
N TYR A 266 -1.72 -3.58 -6.52
CA TYR A 266 -2.19 -2.27 -6.92
C TYR A 266 -3.60 -2.41 -7.49
N LYS A 267 -4.52 -1.55 -7.01
CA LYS A 267 -5.86 -1.40 -7.58
C LYS A 267 -6.08 0.05 -7.95
N GLY A 268 -6.71 0.29 -9.10
CA GLY A 268 -6.97 1.65 -9.56
C GLY A 268 -8.09 1.76 -10.56
N ILE A 269 -8.65 2.96 -10.67
CA ILE A 269 -9.67 3.33 -11.66
C ILE A 269 -9.09 4.47 -12.48
N THR A 270 -9.07 4.31 -13.80
CA THR A 270 -8.71 5.37 -14.74
C THR A 270 -9.73 5.48 -15.87
N TYR A 271 -9.59 6.53 -16.66
CA TYR A 271 -10.47 6.85 -17.78
C TYR A 271 -9.63 7.21 -19.01
N THR A 272 -10.17 6.93 -20.20
CA THR A 272 -9.71 7.50 -21.47
C THR A 272 -10.01 9.00 -21.52
N ASP A 273 -9.58 9.67 -22.58
CA ASP A 273 -10.18 10.96 -22.97
C ASP A 273 -11.64 10.75 -23.45
N ILE A 274 -12.39 11.85 -23.57
CA ILE A 274 -13.76 11.82 -24.10
C ILE A 274 -13.71 11.57 -25.62
N LYS A 275 -14.46 10.57 -26.08
CA LYS A 275 -14.59 10.19 -27.49
C LYS A 275 -15.92 10.68 -28.07
N VAL A 276 -15.91 11.01 -29.36
CA VAL A 276 -17.11 11.38 -30.12
C VAL A 276 -17.18 10.48 -31.33
N ASP A 277 -18.25 9.70 -31.40
CA ASP A 277 -18.58 8.83 -32.52
C ASP A 277 -19.74 9.48 -33.30
N THR A 278 -19.65 9.57 -34.62
CA THR A 278 -20.68 10.19 -35.47
C THR A 278 -21.17 9.25 -36.55
N LYS A 279 -22.47 9.34 -36.87
CA LYS A 279 -23.13 8.49 -37.85
C LYS A 279 -24.07 9.29 -38.73
N GLU A 280 -23.64 9.52 -39.97
CA GLU A 280 -24.48 10.13 -40.99
C GLU A 280 -25.52 9.13 -41.52
N SER A 281 -26.75 9.59 -41.73
CA SER A 281 -27.75 8.86 -42.50
C SER A 281 -28.69 9.81 -43.27
N VAL A 282 -29.45 9.27 -44.23
CA VAL A 282 -30.50 10.02 -44.94
C VAL A 282 -31.65 10.30 -43.97
N ILE A 283 -32.27 11.48 -44.08
CA ILE A 283 -33.37 11.92 -43.21
C ILE A 283 -34.56 10.94 -43.26
#